data_AF-A0A9D0W152-F1
#
_entry.id   AF-A0A9D0W152-F1
#
_cell.length_a   1.000
_cell.length_b   1.000
_cell.length_c   1.000
_cell.angle_alpha   90.00
_cell.angle_beta   90.00
_cell.angle_gamma   90.00
#
_symmetry.space_group_name_H-M   'P 1'
#
loop_
_entity.id
_entity.type
_entity.pdbx_description
1 polymer ?
#
loop_
_entity_poly.entity_id
_entity_poly.type
_entity_poly.pdbx_seq_one_letter_code
_entity_poly.pdbx_strand_id
1 'polypeptide(L)'
;MNIADKLKAATQRLADSDSPRLDAEVLLALVLGKPRSHLMAWPERELSAAEQAAFDGLVEKRRQGVPVAHLTGEREFWSLPLEVEPHTLIPRPDTELLVELALQRIPAGRRCRIADLGTGSGAVALAIASERPHSEVLATDRSPASLELARRNARRLGLRNLAFVCGDWCDALRDASLDLLVSNPPYIAEADPHLARGDLRHEPRQALAAGADGLDALRVLAEQASRVLRPGAWVLLEHGWEQGE
;
A
#
# COMPACT_ATOMS: atom_id res chain seq x y z
N MET A 1 33.32 -11.24 5.19
CA MET A 1 33.00 -10.17 4.21
C MET A 1 32.35 -9.09 5.01
N ASN A 2 32.87 -7.87 4.90
CA ASN A 2 32.28 -6.71 5.54
C ASN A 2 30.99 -6.24 4.82
N ILE A 3 30.30 -5.29 5.44
CA ILE A 3 29.08 -4.67 4.92
C ILE A 3 29.29 -4.11 3.51
N ALA A 4 30.35 -3.34 3.27
CA ALA A 4 30.59 -2.68 1.99
C ALA A 4 30.75 -3.69 0.83
N ASP A 5 31.56 -4.72 1.04
CA ASP A 5 31.81 -5.79 0.06
C ASP A 5 30.52 -6.57 -0.23
N LYS A 6 29.75 -6.88 0.81
CA LYS A 6 28.51 -7.64 0.67
C LYS A 6 27.43 -6.85 -0.07
N LEU A 7 27.30 -5.55 0.22
CA LEU A 7 26.38 -4.68 -0.50
C LEU A 7 26.79 -4.50 -1.97
N LYS A 8 28.09 -4.34 -2.26
CA LYS A 8 28.58 -4.24 -3.64
C LYS A 8 28.24 -5.49 -4.45
N ALA A 9 28.49 -6.67 -3.88
CA ALA A 9 28.16 -7.95 -4.53
C ALA A 9 26.65 -8.12 -4.75
N ALA A 10 25.82 -7.75 -3.78
CA ALA A 10 24.37 -7.82 -3.92
C ALA A 10 23.81 -6.84 -4.96
N THR A 11 24.31 -5.60 -4.99
CA THR A 11 23.93 -4.61 -6.02
C THR A 11 24.20 -5.13 -7.43
N GLN A 12 25.32 -5.83 -7.65
CA GLN A 12 25.63 -6.45 -8.95
C GLN A 12 24.68 -7.61 -9.28
N ARG A 13 24.32 -8.43 -8.28
CA ARG A 13 23.36 -9.55 -8.45
C ARG A 13 21.93 -9.09 -8.70
N LEU A 14 21.59 -7.87 -8.30
CA LEU A 14 20.26 -7.26 -8.43
C LEU A 14 20.20 -6.25 -9.57
N ALA A 15 21.11 -6.30 -10.54
CA ALA A 15 21.21 -5.30 -11.62
C ALA A 15 19.93 -5.13 -12.45
N ASP A 16 19.04 -6.13 -12.46
CA ASP A 16 17.74 -6.08 -13.14
C ASP A 16 16.62 -5.41 -12.32
N SER A 17 16.89 -5.02 -11.07
CA SER A 17 15.98 -4.21 -10.26
C SER A 17 16.04 -2.75 -10.67
N ASP A 18 14.93 -2.02 -10.54
CA ASP A 18 14.91 -0.56 -10.75
C ASP A 18 15.74 0.19 -9.69
N SER A 19 15.99 -0.43 -8.53
CA SER A 19 16.73 0.16 -7.41
C SER A 19 17.74 -0.79 -6.75
N PRO A 20 18.74 -1.35 -7.47
CA PRO A 20 19.56 -2.48 -6.99
C PRO A 20 20.32 -2.20 -5.69
N ARG A 21 20.83 -0.96 -5.54
CA ARG A 21 21.58 -0.55 -4.35
C ARG A 21 20.66 -0.36 -3.14
N LEU A 22 19.52 0.26 -3.35
CA LEU A 22 18.52 0.48 -2.30
C LEU A 22 18.00 -0.85 -1.78
N ASP A 23 17.64 -1.78 -2.69
CA ASP A 23 17.18 -3.12 -2.34
C ASP A 23 18.19 -3.84 -1.45
N ALA A 24 19.47 -3.86 -1.87
CA ALA A 24 20.54 -4.49 -1.09
C ALA A 24 20.69 -3.86 0.31
N GLU A 25 20.61 -2.54 0.42
CA GLU A 25 20.72 -1.85 1.70
C GLU A 25 19.54 -2.13 2.62
N VAL A 26 18.31 -2.14 2.10
CA VAL A 26 17.10 -2.45 2.87
C VAL A 26 17.14 -3.89 3.39
N LEU A 27 17.51 -4.85 2.54
CA LEU A 27 17.57 -6.26 2.93
C LEU A 27 18.69 -6.52 3.95
N LEU A 28 19.84 -5.85 3.84
CA LEU A 28 20.91 -5.99 4.84
C LEU A 28 20.54 -5.31 6.16
N ALA A 29 19.93 -4.13 6.10
CA ALA A 29 19.41 -3.42 7.27
C ALA A 29 18.42 -4.30 8.06
N LEU A 30 17.52 -4.99 7.36
CA LEU A 30 16.59 -5.96 7.93
C LEU A 30 17.32 -7.09 8.67
N VAL A 31 18.30 -7.73 8.03
CA VAL A 31 19.08 -8.84 8.64
C VAL A 31 19.80 -8.41 9.91
N LEU A 32 20.33 -7.17 9.93
CA LEU A 32 21.07 -6.66 11.07
C LEU A 32 20.17 -6.07 12.17
N GLY A 33 18.88 -5.85 11.89
CA GLY A 33 17.99 -5.11 12.78
C GLY A 33 18.49 -3.69 13.03
N LYS A 34 19.04 -3.03 12.00
CA LYS A 34 19.64 -1.68 12.09
C LYS A 34 19.09 -0.76 11.00
N PRO A 35 19.05 0.56 11.22
CA PRO A 35 18.71 1.51 10.17
C PRO A 35 19.78 1.52 9.07
N ARG A 36 19.41 1.93 7.86
CA ARG A 36 20.36 2.06 6.72
C ARG A 36 21.56 2.97 7.02
N SER A 37 21.37 3.99 7.86
CA SER A 37 22.46 4.88 8.30
C SER A 37 23.59 4.13 9.02
N HIS A 38 23.29 3.00 9.67
CA HIS A 38 24.31 2.14 10.27
C HIS A 38 25.22 1.50 9.20
N LEU A 39 24.67 1.13 8.05
CA LEU A 39 25.46 0.54 6.96
C LEU A 39 26.47 1.54 6.40
N MET A 40 26.11 2.82 6.40
CA MET A 40 26.97 3.92 5.94
C MET A 40 28.02 4.32 6.98
N ALA A 41 27.68 4.24 8.25
CA ALA A 41 28.57 4.63 9.35
C ALA A 41 29.64 3.57 9.68
N TRP A 42 29.36 2.28 9.41
CA TRP A 42 30.28 1.17 9.68
C TRP A 42 30.43 0.21 8.49
N PRO A 43 30.88 0.70 7.31
CA PRO A 43 31.01 -0.12 6.11
C PRO A 43 32.00 -1.29 6.26
N GLU A 44 32.99 -1.16 7.15
CA GLU A 44 34.03 -2.15 7.44
C GLU A 44 33.59 -3.23 8.44
N ARG A 45 32.41 -3.12 9.06
CA ARG A 45 31.92 -4.13 10.01
C ARG A 45 31.81 -5.49 9.32
N GLU A 46 32.48 -6.49 9.89
CA GLU A 46 32.38 -7.89 9.43
C GLU A 46 31.02 -8.49 9.77
N LEU A 47 30.46 -9.23 8.81
CA LEU A 47 29.22 -9.99 8.97
C LEU A 47 29.53 -11.41 9.44
N SER A 48 28.76 -11.90 10.41
CA SER A 48 28.79 -13.30 10.80
C SER A 48 28.33 -14.22 9.66
N ALA A 49 28.67 -15.50 9.72
CA ALA A 49 28.22 -16.47 8.72
C ALA A 49 26.68 -16.57 8.64
N ALA A 50 25.99 -16.44 9.78
CA ALA A 50 24.54 -16.45 9.84
C ALA A 50 23.92 -15.21 9.17
N GLU A 51 24.44 -14.01 9.44
CA GLU A 51 23.99 -12.77 8.79
C GLU A 51 24.22 -12.82 7.27
N GLN A 52 25.38 -13.33 6.84
CA GLN A 52 25.68 -13.50 5.41
C GLN A 52 24.69 -14.45 4.74
N ALA A 53 24.42 -15.62 5.34
CA ALA A 53 23.49 -16.60 4.80
C ALA A 53 22.05 -16.06 4.74
N ALA A 54 21.60 -15.37 5.79
CA ALA A 54 20.28 -14.74 5.83
C ALA A 54 20.14 -13.68 4.73
N PHE A 55 21.14 -12.81 4.58
CA PHE A 55 21.15 -11.78 3.55
C PHE A 55 21.17 -12.38 2.13
N ASP A 56 21.99 -13.38 1.88
CA ASP A 56 22.06 -14.04 0.56
C ASP A 56 20.73 -14.70 0.18
N GLY A 57 20.02 -15.29 1.15
CA GLY A 57 18.69 -15.86 0.95
C GLY A 57 17.66 -14.80 0.55
N LEU A 58 17.70 -13.61 1.16
CA LEU A 58 16.82 -12.49 0.78
C LEU A 58 17.16 -11.93 -0.60
N VAL A 59 18.44 -11.76 -0.91
CA VAL A 59 18.90 -11.32 -2.24
C VAL A 59 18.44 -12.29 -3.32
N GLU A 60 18.49 -13.60 -3.07
CA GLU A 60 18.01 -14.58 -4.04
C GLU A 60 16.50 -14.51 -4.26
N LYS A 61 15.71 -14.35 -3.19
CA LYS A 61 14.26 -14.12 -3.34
C LYS A 61 13.97 -12.82 -4.11
N ARG A 62 14.71 -11.75 -3.84
CA ARG A 62 14.57 -10.49 -4.58
C ARG A 62 14.93 -10.64 -6.05
N ARG A 63 15.98 -11.41 -6.38
CA ARG A 63 16.38 -11.75 -7.75
C ARG A 63 15.29 -12.56 -8.49
N GLN A 64 14.52 -13.35 -7.76
CA GLN A 64 13.33 -14.04 -8.25
C GLN A 64 12.11 -13.10 -8.36
N GLY A 65 12.29 -11.79 -8.17
CA GLY A 65 11.30 -10.72 -8.29
C GLY A 65 10.32 -10.60 -7.13
N VAL A 66 10.58 -11.26 -5.99
CA VAL A 66 9.76 -11.03 -4.79
C VAL A 66 9.93 -9.54 -4.39
N PRO A 67 8.84 -8.79 -4.18
CA PRO A 67 8.91 -7.38 -3.80
C PRO A 67 9.68 -7.19 -2.49
N VAL A 68 10.50 -6.14 -2.39
CA VAL A 68 11.25 -5.84 -1.14
C VAL A 68 10.31 -5.69 0.04
N ALA A 69 9.15 -5.06 -0.15
CA ALA A 69 8.15 -4.87 0.90
C ALA A 69 7.61 -6.21 1.46
N HIS A 70 7.47 -7.25 0.63
CA HIS A 70 7.10 -8.59 1.10
C HIS A 70 8.24 -9.30 1.82
N LEU A 71 9.49 -8.99 1.47
CA LEU A 71 10.67 -9.53 2.17
C LEU A 71 10.87 -8.87 3.54
N THR A 72 10.56 -7.58 3.67
CA THR A 72 10.61 -6.82 4.93
C THR A 72 9.35 -6.97 5.77
N GLY A 73 8.22 -7.31 5.14
CA GLY A 73 6.90 -7.36 5.77
C GLY A 73 6.29 -5.97 6.05
N GLU A 74 6.92 -4.91 5.55
CA GLU A 74 6.52 -3.53 5.85
C GLU A 74 6.77 -2.58 4.66
N ARG A 75 5.90 -1.59 4.51
CA ARG A 75 5.98 -0.47 3.57
C ARG A 75 5.60 0.81 4.29
N GLU A 76 6.43 1.84 4.17
CA GLU A 76 6.05 3.19 4.61
C GLU A 76 5.08 3.81 3.59
N PHE A 77 4.01 4.42 4.10
CA PHE A 77 3.03 5.20 3.33
C PHE A 77 2.53 6.35 4.19
N TRP A 78 2.60 7.58 3.71
CA TRP A 78 2.22 8.79 4.48
C TRP A 78 2.97 8.90 5.83
N SER A 79 4.25 8.55 5.86
CA SER A 79 5.08 8.40 7.09
C SER A 79 4.57 7.35 8.09
N LEU A 80 3.60 6.51 7.71
CA LEU A 80 3.08 5.42 8.53
C LEU A 80 3.78 4.11 8.15
N PRO A 81 4.40 3.39 9.09
CA PRO A 81 4.91 2.05 8.85
C PRO A 81 3.75 1.05 8.78
N LEU A 82 3.42 0.58 7.57
CA LEU A 82 2.32 -0.37 7.34
C LEU A 82 2.85 -1.77 7.08
N GLU A 83 2.34 -2.73 7.83
CA GLU A 83 2.48 -4.15 7.52
C GLU A 83 1.85 -4.43 6.15
N VAL A 84 2.54 -5.24 5.34
CA VAL A 84 2.06 -5.69 4.05
C VAL A 84 2.12 -7.20 3.96
N GLU A 85 1.14 -7.79 3.27
CA GLU A 85 1.10 -9.23 3.00
C GLU A 85 0.77 -9.51 1.52
N PRO A 86 1.17 -10.69 0.99
CA PRO A 86 0.99 -11.02 -0.43
C PRO A 86 -0.45 -11.01 -0.96
N HIS A 87 -1.46 -11.05 -0.08
CA HIS A 87 -2.87 -10.97 -0.47
C HIS A 87 -3.42 -9.54 -0.54
N THR A 88 -2.57 -8.52 -0.39
CA THR A 88 -2.92 -7.10 -0.51
C THR A 88 -2.01 -6.37 -1.49
N LEU A 89 -2.47 -5.23 -2.01
CA LEU A 89 -1.63 -4.32 -2.78
C LEU A 89 -0.60 -3.66 -1.84
N ILE A 90 0.67 -3.61 -2.26
CA ILE A 90 1.69 -2.83 -1.56
C ILE A 90 1.38 -1.33 -1.80
N PRO A 91 1.25 -0.50 -0.75
CA PRO A 91 0.93 0.92 -0.92
C PRO A 91 1.90 1.65 -1.86
N ARG A 92 1.34 2.37 -2.84
CA ARG A 92 2.09 3.10 -3.87
C ARG A 92 2.29 4.57 -3.48
N PRO A 93 3.44 5.19 -3.81
CA PRO A 93 3.65 6.62 -3.54
C PRO A 93 2.62 7.51 -4.23
N ASP A 94 2.20 7.18 -5.46
CA ASP A 94 1.25 7.99 -6.21
C ASP A 94 -0.13 8.07 -5.50
N THR A 95 -0.50 7.05 -4.73
CA THR A 95 -1.71 7.03 -3.90
C THR A 95 -1.67 8.05 -2.75
N GLU A 96 -0.50 8.59 -2.40
CA GLU A 96 -0.41 9.69 -1.43
C GLU A 96 -1.10 10.97 -1.94
N LEU A 97 -1.17 11.18 -3.26
CA LEU A 97 -1.92 12.29 -3.84
C LEU A 97 -3.42 12.17 -3.56
N LEU A 98 -3.98 10.96 -3.58
CA LEU A 98 -5.38 10.71 -3.23
C LEU A 98 -5.66 11.13 -1.77
N VAL A 99 -4.73 10.80 -0.86
CA VAL A 99 -4.79 11.22 0.54
C VAL A 99 -4.72 12.74 0.66
N GLU A 100 -3.77 13.38 -0.02
CA GLU A 100 -3.63 14.84 -0.02
C GLU A 100 -4.92 15.53 -0.45
N LEU A 101 -5.48 15.12 -1.59
CA LEU A 101 -6.74 15.66 -2.12
C LEU A 101 -7.92 15.41 -1.18
N ALA A 102 -7.99 14.25 -0.54
CA ALA A 102 -9.00 13.94 0.48
C ALA A 102 -8.90 14.91 1.67
N LEU A 103 -7.68 15.15 2.17
CA LEU A 103 -7.43 16.03 3.30
C LEU A 103 -7.78 17.50 3.02
N GLN A 104 -7.67 17.95 1.77
CA GLN A 104 -8.13 19.28 1.33
C GLN A 104 -9.67 19.40 1.39
N ARG A 105 -10.41 18.30 1.29
CA ARG A 105 -11.89 18.28 1.40
C ARG A 105 -12.41 18.02 2.81
N ILE A 106 -11.55 17.64 3.75
CA ILE A 106 -11.89 17.40 5.15
C ILE A 106 -11.32 18.54 6.02
N PRO A 107 -12.11 19.54 6.40
CA PRO A 107 -11.64 20.60 7.29
C PRO A 107 -11.20 20.01 8.64
N ALA A 108 -10.02 20.38 9.14
CA ALA A 108 -9.46 19.81 10.37
C ALA A 108 -10.37 19.95 11.62
N GLY A 109 -11.16 21.03 11.69
CA GLY A 109 -12.09 21.29 12.79
C GLY A 109 -13.48 20.69 12.64
N ARG A 110 -13.80 20.01 11.53
CA ARG A 110 -15.13 19.48 11.24
C ARG A 110 -15.13 17.96 11.25
N ARG A 111 -16.01 17.36 12.05
CA ARG A 111 -16.27 15.92 11.97
C ARG A 111 -16.88 15.59 10.61
N CYS A 112 -16.20 14.75 9.85
CA CYS A 112 -16.71 14.22 8.58
C CYS A 112 -16.80 12.69 8.67
N ARG A 113 -17.71 12.10 7.92
CA ARG A 113 -17.79 10.66 7.69
C ARG A 113 -17.17 10.33 6.34
N ILE A 114 -16.11 9.55 6.38
CA ILE A 114 -15.33 9.16 5.20
C ILE A 114 -15.45 7.66 5.02
N ALA A 115 -15.59 7.20 3.78
CA ALA A 115 -15.39 5.79 3.44
C ALA A 115 -14.19 5.61 2.53
N ASP A 116 -13.38 4.59 2.82
CA ASP A 116 -12.32 4.07 1.96
C ASP A 116 -12.76 2.69 1.43
N LEU A 117 -12.97 2.58 0.12
CA LEU A 117 -13.44 1.36 -0.53
C LEU A 117 -12.29 0.59 -1.16
N GLY A 118 -12.19 -0.70 -0.84
CA GLY A 118 -11.04 -1.53 -1.26
C GLY A 118 -9.77 -1.19 -0.47
N THR A 119 -9.90 -1.02 0.85
CA THR A 119 -8.85 -0.45 1.71
C THR A 119 -7.52 -1.24 1.72
N GLY A 120 -7.54 -2.53 1.37
CA GLY A 120 -6.33 -3.35 1.32
C GLY A 120 -5.63 -3.42 2.67
N SER A 121 -4.38 -2.96 2.73
CA SER A 121 -3.60 -2.85 3.97
C SER A 121 -4.04 -1.70 4.90
N GLY A 122 -5.01 -0.90 4.48
CA GLY A 122 -5.53 0.26 5.20
C GLY A 122 -4.87 1.58 4.83
N ALA A 123 -3.99 1.62 3.81
CA ALA A 123 -3.11 2.76 3.56
C ALA A 123 -3.81 4.12 3.53
N VAL A 124 -4.82 4.27 2.66
CA VAL A 124 -5.58 5.51 2.51
C VAL A 124 -6.40 5.80 3.77
N ALA A 125 -7.19 4.84 4.25
CA ALA A 125 -8.00 4.99 5.46
C ALA A 125 -7.19 5.42 6.69
N LEU A 126 -6.04 4.79 6.93
CA LEU A 126 -5.19 5.03 8.09
C LEU A 126 -4.52 6.40 8.02
N ALA A 127 -4.05 6.81 6.84
CA ALA A 127 -3.47 8.14 6.63
C ALA A 127 -4.51 9.25 6.84
N ILE A 128 -5.73 9.09 6.32
CA ILE A 128 -6.82 10.04 6.58
C ILE A 128 -7.17 10.08 8.07
N ALA A 129 -7.25 8.91 8.72
CA ALA A 129 -7.62 8.82 10.12
C ALA A 129 -6.57 9.44 11.06
N SER A 130 -5.27 9.29 10.77
CA SER A 130 -4.20 9.91 11.54
C SER A 130 -4.22 11.44 11.45
N GLU A 131 -4.51 11.97 10.27
CA GLU A 131 -4.55 13.42 10.00
C GLU A 131 -5.84 14.09 10.44
N ARG A 132 -6.94 13.34 10.60
CA ARG A 132 -8.27 13.84 10.95
C ARG A 132 -8.87 13.09 12.15
N PRO A 133 -8.30 13.26 13.36
CA PRO A 133 -8.69 12.49 14.55
C PRO A 133 -10.14 12.72 15.02
N HIS A 134 -10.79 13.80 14.57
CA HIS A 134 -12.18 14.09 14.89
C HIS A 134 -13.19 13.46 13.91
N SER A 135 -12.73 13.03 12.74
CA SER A 135 -13.56 12.41 11.71
C SER A 135 -13.71 10.91 11.94
N GLU A 136 -14.76 10.33 11.35
CA GLU A 136 -15.04 8.89 11.39
C GLU A 136 -14.67 8.30 10.03
N VAL A 137 -13.70 7.37 10.00
CA VAL A 137 -13.29 6.68 8.78
C VAL A 137 -13.86 5.26 8.77
N LEU A 138 -14.58 4.89 7.72
CA LEU A 138 -15.07 3.54 7.49
C LEU A 138 -14.27 2.91 6.35
N ALA A 139 -13.45 1.93 6.68
CA ALA A 139 -12.66 1.19 5.71
C ALA A 139 -13.38 -0.10 5.33
N THR A 140 -13.54 -0.36 4.03
CA THR A 140 -14.21 -1.56 3.52
C THR A 140 -13.31 -2.31 2.55
N ASP A 141 -13.47 -3.63 2.51
CA ASP A 141 -12.84 -4.50 1.52
C ASP A 141 -13.71 -5.75 1.38
N ARG A 142 -13.73 -6.33 0.19
CA ARG A 142 -14.38 -7.62 -0.06
C ARG A 142 -13.62 -8.79 0.57
N SER A 143 -12.33 -8.60 0.86
CA SER A 143 -11.44 -9.60 1.42
C SER A 143 -11.39 -9.48 2.95
N PRO A 144 -11.88 -10.48 3.71
CA PRO A 144 -11.74 -10.50 5.15
C PRO A 144 -10.28 -10.47 5.62
N ALA A 145 -9.38 -11.08 4.83
CA ALA A 145 -7.94 -11.13 5.12
C ALA A 145 -7.28 -9.74 4.95
N SER A 146 -7.71 -8.94 3.97
CA SER A 146 -7.26 -7.56 3.82
C SER A 146 -7.71 -6.72 5.02
N LEU A 147 -8.97 -6.85 5.43
CA LEU A 147 -9.49 -6.13 6.60
C LEU A 147 -8.81 -6.54 7.91
N GLU A 148 -8.39 -7.80 8.05
CA GLU A 148 -7.61 -8.22 9.21
C GLU A 148 -6.24 -7.52 9.25
N LEU A 149 -5.53 -7.45 8.12
CA LEU A 149 -4.28 -6.72 7.97
C LEU A 149 -4.48 -5.23 8.30
N ALA A 150 -5.49 -4.59 7.72
CA ALA A 150 -5.81 -3.18 7.98
C ALA A 150 -6.12 -2.93 9.47
N ARG A 151 -6.84 -3.84 10.14
CA ARG A 151 -7.06 -3.78 11.60
C ARG A 151 -5.78 -3.97 12.41
N ARG A 152 -4.83 -4.78 11.96
CA ARG A 152 -3.51 -4.92 12.62
C ARG A 152 -2.72 -3.62 12.49
N ASN A 153 -2.68 -3.03 11.30
CA ASN A 153 -2.04 -1.73 11.07
C ASN A 153 -2.67 -0.62 11.93
N ALA A 154 -4.00 -0.52 11.96
CA ALA A 154 -4.70 0.44 12.84
C ALA A 154 -4.30 0.30 14.31
N ARG A 155 -4.23 -0.95 14.82
CA ARG A 155 -3.83 -1.24 16.19
C ARG A 155 -2.37 -0.88 16.46
N ARG A 156 -1.45 -1.23 15.55
CA ARG A 156 -0.02 -0.88 15.64
C ARG A 156 0.20 0.63 15.70
N LEU A 157 -0.59 1.38 14.93
CA LEU A 157 -0.53 2.84 14.87
C LEU A 157 -1.32 3.55 15.98
N GLY A 158 -2.10 2.81 16.78
CA GLY A 158 -2.90 3.38 17.88
C GLY A 158 -4.10 4.22 17.43
N LEU A 159 -4.55 4.08 16.18
CA LEU A 159 -5.67 4.83 15.63
C LEU A 159 -7.02 4.24 16.08
N ARG A 160 -7.96 5.11 16.48
CA ARG A 160 -9.23 4.70 17.12
C ARG A 160 -10.49 5.20 16.43
N ASN A 161 -10.33 6.11 15.47
CA ASN A 161 -11.40 6.74 14.72
C ASN A 161 -11.71 6.01 13.40
N LEU A 162 -11.46 4.69 13.36
CA LEU A 162 -11.75 3.83 12.23
C LEU A 162 -12.73 2.71 12.60
N ALA A 163 -13.58 2.35 11.63
CA ALA A 163 -14.35 1.12 11.62
C ALA A 163 -14.01 0.32 10.35
N PHE A 164 -14.14 -1.01 10.43
CA PHE A 164 -13.77 -1.92 9.35
C PHE A 164 -14.94 -2.87 9.05
N VAL A 165 -15.45 -2.85 7.82
CA VAL A 165 -16.61 -3.66 7.41
C VAL A 165 -16.29 -4.43 6.14
N CYS A 166 -16.60 -5.73 6.14
CA CYS A 166 -16.51 -6.56 4.95
C CYS A 166 -17.71 -6.28 4.06
N GLY A 167 -17.47 -5.96 2.80
CA GLY A 167 -18.53 -5.63 1.84
C GLY A 167 -17.96 -5.41 0.46
N ASP A 168 -18.81 -5.56 -0.54
CA ASP A 168 -18.47 -5.20 -1.91
C ASP A 168 -18.88 -3.74 -2.15
N TRP A 169 -17.91 -2.91 -2.51
CA TRP A 169 -18.11 -1.49 -2.78
C TRP A 169 -19.02 -0.77 -1.77
N CYS A 170 -20.15 -0.24 -2.23
CA CYS A 170 -21.06 0.55 -1.41
C CYS A 170 -22.10 -0.29 -0.64
N ASP A 171 -22.09 -1.62 -0.74
CA ASP A 171 -23.14 -2.47 -0.16
C ASP A 171 -23.20 -2.37 1.37
N ALA A 172 -22.05 -2.20 2.01
CA ALA A 172 -21.92 -2.05 3.46
C ALA A 172 -22.28 -0.64 3.97
N LEU A 173 -22.60 0.30 3.07
CA LEU A 173 -22.77 1.71 3.38
C LEU A 173 -24.25 2.12 3.41
N ARG A 174 -24.58 2.97 4.38
CA ARG A 174 -25.91 3.58 4.48
C ARG A 174 -26.07 4.70 3.47
N ASP A 175 -27.29 4.86 2.96
CA ASP A 175 -27.66 5.93 2.06
C ASP A 175 -27.44 7.31 2.70
N ALA A 176 -27.03 8.28 1.87
CA ALA A 176 -26.80 9.69 2.25
C ALA A 176 -26.03 9.90 3.57
N SER A 177 -25.03 9.06 3.84
CA SER A 177 -24.35 9.02 5.14
C SER A 177 -22.91 9.54 5.13
N LEU A 178 -22.31 9.70 3.96
CA LEU A 178 -20.90 10.09 3.78
C LEU A 178 -20.74 11.54 3.34
N ASP A 179 -19.70 12.17 3.86
CA ASP A 179 -19.22 13.50 3.44
C ASP A 179 -18.10 13.39 2.38
N LEU A 180 -17.42 12.24 2.33
CA LEU A 180 -16.37 11.91 1.36
C LEU A 180 -16.32 10.39 1.14
N LEU A 181 -16.19 9.98 -0.12
CA LEU A 181 -15.82 8.62 -0.51
C LEU A 181 -14.47 8.67 -1.23
N VAL A 182 -13.54 7.84 -0.79
CA VAL A 182 -12.24 7.64 -1.44
C VAL A 182 -12.08 6.17 -1.84
N SER A 183 -11.36 5.91 -2.93
CA SER A 183 -10.97 4.56 -3.29
C SER A 183 -9.76 4.58 -4.20
N ASN A 184 -8.84 3.65 -3.99
CA ASN A 184 -7.90 3.20 -5.00
C ASN A 184 -8.36 1.81 -5.49
N PRO A 185 -9.33 1.76 -6.43
CA PRO A 185 -9.82 0.49 -6.96
C PRO A 185 -8.81 -0.14 -7.92
N PRO A 186 -8.92 -1.45 -8.24
CA PRO A 186 -8.20 -2.01 -9.36
C PRO A 186 -8.60 -1.26 -10.65
N TYR A 187 -7.60 -0.91 -11.46
CA TYR A 187 -7.80 -0.14 -12.70
C TYR A 187 -6.99 -0.64 -13.90
N ILE A 188 -6.26 -1.75 -13.75
CA ILE A 188 -5.47 -2.33 -14.85
C ILE A 188 -6.36 -3.24 -15.69
N ALA A 189 -6.22 -3.20 -17.02
CA ALA A 189 -6.92 -4.14 -17.90
C ALA A 189 -6.45 -5.59 -17.65
N GLU A 190 -7.36 -6.56 -17.68
CA GLU A 190 -7.02 -7.98 -17.41
C GLU A 190 -5.95 -8.56 -18.35
N ALA A 191 -5.88 -8.04 -19.58
CA ALA A 191 -4.93 -8.46 -20.60
C ALA A 191 -3.62 -7.65 -20.59
N ASP A 192 -3.43 -6.71 -19.65
CA ASP A 192 -2.27 -5.84 -19.61
C ASP A 192 -0.97 -6.64 -19.34
N PRO A 193 0.06 -6.54 -20.21
CA PRO A 193 1.30 -7.28 -20.05
C PRO A 193 2.11 -6.90 -18.80
N HIS A 194 1.89 -5.73 -18.20
CA HIS A 194 2.55 -5.30 -16.97
C HIS A 194 2.17 -6.18 -15.77
N LEU A 195 0.97 -6.78 -15.76
CA LEU A 195 0.54 -7.72 -14.71
C LEU A 195 1.46 -8.95 -14.59
N ALA A 196 2.20 -9.28 -15.64
CA ALA A 196 3.16 -10.39 -15.66
C ALA A 196 4.62 -9.96 -15.37
N ARG A 197 4.87 -8.68 -15.16
CA ARG A 197 6.23 -8.09 -15.06
C ARG A 197 6.46 -7.51 -13.66
N GLY A 198 7.75 -7.39 -13.32
CA GLY A 198 8.20 -6.74 -12.08
C GLY A 198 7.54 -7.32 -10.82
N ASP A 199 7.25 -6.42 -9.88
CA ASP A 199 6.66 -6.74 -8.58
C ASP A 199 5.18 -7.15 -8.69
N LEU A 200 4.46 -6.64 -9.70
CA LEU A 200 3.01 -6.83 -9.88
C LEU A 200 2.61 -8.31 -9.97
N ARG A 201 3.49 -9.17 -10.51
CA ARG A 201 3.25 -10.61 -10.62
C ARG A 201 3.11 -11.32 -9.27
N HIS A 202 3.59 -10.70 -8.18
CA HIS A 202 3.52 -11.21 -6.82
C HIS A 202 2.41 -10.56 -5.99
N GLU A 203 1.63 -9.67 -6.58
CA GLU A 203 0.49 -9.01 -5.95
C GLU A 203 -0.83 -9.64 -6.43
N PRO A 204 -1.90 -9.54 -5.63
CA PRO A 204 -3.14 -10.24 -5.95
C PRO A 204 -3.81 -9.58 -7.16
N ARG A 205 -4.06 -10.37 -8.21
CA ARG A 205 -4.74 -9.91 -9.44
C ARG A 205 -6.01 -9.11 -9.17
N GLN A 206 -6.75 -9.54 -8.15
CA GLN A 206 -8.03 -8.96 -7.74
C GLN A 206 -7.92 -7.53 -7.18
N ALA A 207 -6.71 -7.07 -6.80
CA ALA A 207 -6.42 -5.70 -6.37
C ALA A 207 -5.77 -4.86 -7.48
N LEU A 208 -5.47 -5.47 -8.63
CA LEU A 208 -4.80 -4.81 -9.75
C LEU A 208 -5.74 -4.65 -10.95
N ALA A 209 -6.42 -5.73 -11.34
CA ALA A 209 -7.13 -5.83 -12.61
C ALA A 209 -8.64 -5.63 -12.47
N ALA A 210 -9.23 -4.91 -13.44
CA ALA A 210 -10.67 -4.61 -13.48
C ALA A 210 -11.22 -4.67 -14.92
N GLY A 211 -11.62 -5.86 -15.35
CA GLY A 211 -12.29 -6.04 -16.64
C GLY A 211 -11.38 -5.84 -17.86
N ALA A 212 -12.01 -5.78 -19.03
CA ALA A 212 -11.29 -5.77 -20.30
C ALA A 212 -10.50 -4.48 -20.57
N ASP A 213 -10.99 -3.34 -20.06
CA ASP A 213 -10.41 -2.01 -20.26
C ASP A 213 -9.92 -1.33 -18.97
N GLY A 214 -9.96 -2.06 -17.84
CA GLY A 214 -9.53 -1.52 -16.56
C GLY A 214 -10.56 -0.63 -15.86
N LEU A 215 -11.77 -0.44 -16.43
CA LEU A 215 -12.72 0.56 -15.94
C LEU A 215 -13.89 -0.03 -15.13
N ASP A 216 -14.00 -1.35 -15.01
CA ASP A 216 -15.19 -1.99 -14.40
C ASP A 216 -15.43 -1.55 -12.96
N ALA A 217 -14.39 -1.50 -12.13
CA ALA A 217 -14.51 -1.03 -10.75
C ALA A 217 -14.89 0.46 -10.69
N LEU A 218 -14.30 1.29 -11.55
CA LEU A 218 -14.61 2.72 -11.63
C LEU A 218 -16.06 2.98 -12.04
N ARG A 219 -16.60 2.21 -13.01
CA ARG A 219 -18.01 2.27 -13.42
C ARG A 219 -18.95 1.93 -12.25
N VAL A 220 -18.69 0.82 -11.57
CA VAL A 220 -19.49 0.38 -10.41
C VAL A 220 -19.48 1.45 -9.31
N LEU A 221 -18.31 2.00 -9.00
CA LEU A 221 -18.17 3.07 -8.02
C LEU A 221 -18.92 4.34 -8.42
N ALA A 222 -18.80 4.78 -9.68
CA ALA A 222 -19.49 5.96 -10.18
C ALA A 222 -21.02 5.82 -10.07
N GLU A 223 -21.56 4.63 -10.38
CA GLU A 223 -22.98 4.34 -10.27
C GLU A 223 -23.45 4.32 -8.80
N GLN A 224 -22.72 3.62 -7.93
CA GLN A 224 -23.14 3.37 -6.55
C GLN A 224 -22.88 4.55 -5.60
N ALA A 225 -21.85 5.36 -5.84
CA ALA A 225 -21.43 6.40 -4.91
C ALA A 225 -22.53 7.44 -4.63
N SER A 226 -23.33 7.77 -5.65
CA SER A 226 -24.44 8.73 -5.54
C SER A 226 -25.44 8.37 -4.43
N ARG A 227 -25.69 7.08 -4.20
CA ARG A 227 -26.62 6.58 -3.18
C ARG A 227 -26.15 6.87 -1.75
N VAL A 228 -24.84 6.76 -1.50
CA VAL A 228 -24.27 6.76 -0.15
C VAL A 228 -23.77 8.14 0.30
N LEU A 229 -23.63 9.07 -0.64
CA LEU A 229 -23.13 10.41 -0.42
C LEU A 229 -24.23 11.39 -0.03
N ARG A 230 -23.90 12.33 0.85
CA ARG A 230 -24.74 13.51 1.11
C ARG A 230 -24.69 14.48 -0.06
N PRO A 231 -25.73 15.33 -0.25
CA PRO A 231 -25.67 16.43 -1.20
C PRO A 231 -24.43 17.31 -0.96
N GLY A 232 -23.63 17.53 -2.00
CA GLY A 232 -22.40 18.33 -1.94
C GLY A 232 -21.17 17.60 -1.37
N ALA A 233 -21.27 16.29 -1.10
CA ALA A 233 -20.13 15.45 -0.74
C ALA A 233 -19.25 15.15 -1.97
N TRP A 234 -18.04 14.64 -1.70
CA TRP A 234 -17.04 14.37 -2.74
C TRP A 234 -16.81 12.88 -2.96
N VAL A 235 -16.43 12.53 -4.18
CA VAL A 235 -15.85 11.23 -4.55
C VAL A 235 -14.46 11.49 -5.09
N LEU A 236 -13.47 10.75 -4.62
CA LEU A 236 -12.11 10.77 -5.15
C LEU A 236 -11.69 9.33 -5.47
N LEU A 237 -11.34 9.08 -6.73
CA LEU A 237 -10.93 7.77 -7.22
C LEU A 237 -9.54 7.88 -7.84
N GLU A 238 -8.64 6.97 -7.48
CA GLU A 238 -7.42 6.74 -8.26
C GLU A 238 -7.77 5.96 -9.53
N HIS A 239 -7.09 6.27 -10.63
CA HIS A 239 -7.25 5.60 -11.91
C HIS A 239 -5.89 5.53 -12.64
N GLY A 240 -5.82 4.71 -13.69
CA GLY A 240 -4.66 4.62 -14.56
C GLY A 240 -4.43 5.92 -15.34
N TRP A 241 -3.17 6.16 -15.72
CA TRP A 241 -2.75 7.41 -16.36
C TRP A 241 -3.42 7.70 -17.72
N GLU A 242 -3.91 6.68 -18.43
CA GLU A 242 -4.65 6.82 -19.70
C GLU A 242 -6.17 6.95 -19.52
N GLN A 243 -6.68 6.82 -18.29
CA GLN A 243 -8.13 6.72 -18.01
C GLN A 243 -8.75 8.08 -17.59
N GLY A 244 -8.12 9.19 -17.95
CA GLY A 244 -8.55 10.53 -17.54
C GLY A 244 -9.64 11.17 -18.42
N GLU A 245 -9.82 10.68 -19.65
CA GLU A 245 -10.86 11.14 -20.60
C GLU A 245 -12.16 10.33 -20.47
#